data_AF-A0A2X1JTH4-F1
#
_entry.id   AF-A0A2X1JTH4-F1
#
_cell.length_a   1.000
_cell.length_b   1.000
_cell.length_c   1.000
_cell.angle_alpha   90.00
_cell.angle_beta   90.00
_cell.angle_gamma   90.00
#
_symmetry.space_group_name_H-M   'P 1'
#
loop_
_entity.id
_entity.type
_entity.pdbx_description
1 polymer ?
#
loop_
_entity_poly.entity_id
_entity_poly.type
_entity_poly.pdbx_seq_one_letter_code
_entity_poly.pdbx_strand_id
1 'polypeptide(L)'
;MKKILTTPIKAEDLQDIRVGDVIYLTGTLVTCRDVCHRRLIELKTSDPLRSQRQKRFSTLAPSCAKTATKWEMVSVRPDNQYAYGKF
;
A
#
# COMPACT_ATOMS: atom_id res chain seq x y z
N MET A 1 -12.23 -7.94 -18.79
CA MET A 1 -12.05 -9.16 -17.97
C MET A 1 -11.59 -8.71 -16.59
N LYS A 2 -12.16 -9.22 -15.49
CA LYS A 2 -11.79 -8.74 -14.13
C LYS A 2 -10.51 -9.45 -13.67
N LYS A 3 -9.40 -8.73 -13.51
CA LYS A 3 -8.15 -9.28 -12.98
C LYS A 3 -8.07 -9.01 -11.48
N ILE A 4 -7.98 -10.07 -10.67
CA ILE A 4 -7.87 -9.98 -9.20
C ILE A 4 -6.45 -10.38 -8.82
N LEU A 5 -5.71 -9.48 -8.17
CA LEU A 5 -4.35 -9.71 -7.69
C LEU A 5 -4.37 -9.94 -6.18
N THR A 6 -3.72 -11.01 -5.73
CA THR A 6 -3.62 -11.36 -4.32
C THR A 6 -2.25 -11.00 -3.77
N THR A 7 -2.18 -10.19 -2.72
CA THR A 7 -0.89 -9.89 -2.07
C THR A 7 -0.36 -11.10 -1.28
N PRO A 8 0.95 -11.37 -1.27
CA PRO A 8 2.03 -10.60 -1.89
C PRO A 8 2.06 -10.74 -3.43
N ILE A 9 2.12 -9.61 -4.13
CA ILE A 9 2.10 -9.55 -5.58
C ILE A 9 3.48 -9.93 -6.12
N LYS A 10 3.54 -10.85 -7.09
CA LYS A 10 4.78 -11.21 -7.75
C LYS A 10 5.02 -10.35 -9.00
N ALA A 11 6.27 -10.27 -9.43
CA ALA A 11 6.61 -9.54 -10.64
C ALA A 11 5.92 -10.13 -11.88
N GLU A 12 5.76 -11.47 -11.93
CA GLU A 12 5.05 -12.16 -13.02
C GLU A 12 3.59 -11.67 -13.17
N ASP A 13 2.89 -11.46 -12.06
CA ASP A 13 1.47 -11.04 -12.07
C ASP A 13 1.25 -9.66 -12.72
N LEU A 14 2.31 -8.84 -12.71
CA LEU A 14 2.32 -7.47 -13.21
C LEU A 14 2.66 -7.37 -14.71
N GLN A 15 3.31 -8.37 -15.29
CA GLN A 15 3.82 -8.29 -16.67
C GLN A 15 2.72 -8.10 -17.71
N ASP A 16 1.56 -8.69 -17.48
CA ASP A 16 0.43 -8.64 -18.42
C ASP A 16 -0.52 -7.45 -18.19
N ILE A 17 -0.18 -6.50 -17.32
CA ILE A 17 -1.04 -5.34 -17.03
C ILE A 17 -0.81 -4.24 -18.06
N ARG A 18 -1.89 -3.73 -18.63
CA ARG A 18 -1.87 -2.60 -19.57
C ARG A 18 -2.59 -1.39 -19.01
N VAL A 19 -2.22 -0.21 -19.53
CA VAL A 19 -2.91 1.03 -19.19
C VAL A 19 -4.37 0.94 -19.63
N GLY A 20 -5.30 1.24 -18.72
CA GLY A 20 -6.74 1.13 -18.94
C GLY A 20 -7.37 -0.16 -18.38
N ASP A 21 -6.56 -1.10 -17.88
CA ASP A 21 -7.08 -2.30 -17.23
C ASP A 21 -7.68 -1.97 -15.85
N VAL A 22 -8.81 -2.61 -15.56
CA VAL A 22 -9.45 -2.55 -14.22
C VAL A 22 -9.00 -3.76 -13.42
N ILE A 23 -8.27 -3.50 -12.34
CA ILE A 23 -7.68 -4.51 -11.45
C ILE A 23 -8.27 -4.39 -10.06
N TYR A 24 -8.55 -5.53 -9.44
CA TYR A 24 -8.96 -5.63 -8.06
C TYR A 24 -7.82 -6.21 -7.23
N LEU A 25 -7.63 -5.71 -6.02
CA LEU A 25 -6.61 -6.17 -5.08
C LEU A 25 -7.27 -6.89 -3.92
N THR A 26 -6.70 -8.03 -3.52
CA THR A 26 -7.16 -8.79 -2.36
C THR A 26 -5.97 -9.24 -1.50
N GLY A 27 -6.19 -9.39 -0.21
CA GLY A 27 -5.17 -9.75 0.77
C GLY A 27 -4.79 -8.61 1.72
N THR A 28 -3.53 -8.58 2.14
CA THR A 28 -3.00 -7.62 3.12
C THR A 28 -2.37 -6.42 2.44
N LEU A 29 -2.99 -5.26 2.60
CA LEU A 29 -2.49 -3.98 2.10
C LEU A 29 -1.91 -3.17 3.25
N VAL A 30 -0.67 -2.70 3.10
CA VAL A 30 -0.01 -1.82 4.09
C VAL A 30 0.03 -0.40 3.52
N THR A 31 -0.50 0.57 4.27
CA THR A 31 -0.51 1.98 3.87
C THR A 31 0.64 2.73 4.55
N CYS A 32 1.27 3.66 3.83
CA CYS A 32 2.45 4.39 4.27
C CYS A 32 2.47 5.75 3.57
N ARG A 33 2.47 6.88 4.30
CA ARG A 33 2.49 8.25 3.72
C ARG A 33 3.85 8.93 3.93
N ASP A 34 3.93 10.25 3.76
CA ASP A 34 5.19 11.02 3.64
C ASP A 34 6.16 10.80 4.81
N VAL A 35 5.65 10.90 6.03
CA VAL A 35 6.47 10.74 7.26
C VAL A 35 7.01 9.32 7.39
N CYS A 36 6.23 8.31 6.98
CA CYS A 36 6.69 6.93 7.02
C CYS A 36 7.78 6.69 5.97
N HIS A 37 7.65 7.24 4.75
CA HIS A 37 8.71 7.11 3.73
C HIS A 37 10.01 7.76 4.18
N ARG A 38 9.94 8.97 4.73
CA ARG A 38 11.12 9.66 5.28
C ARG A 38 11.77 8.85 6.39
N ARG A 39 10.98 8.36 7.34
CA ARG A 39 11.46 7.53 8.45
C ARG A 39 12.09 6.22 7.98
N LEU A 40 11.56 5.60 6.92
CA LEU A 40 12.13 4.40 6.31
C LEU A 40 13.50 4.64 5.66
N ILE A 41 13.71 5.81 5.05
CA ILE A 41 14.98 6.20 4.44
C ILE A 41 16.00 6.54 5.53
N GLU A 42 15.59 7.30 6.54
CA GLU A 42 16.44 7.75 7.65
C GLU A 42 16.90 6.60 8.54
N LEU A 43 16.02 5.63 8.83
CA LEU A 43 16.35 4.55 9.76
C LEU A 43 17.29 3.49 9.20
N LYS A 44 17.55 3.46 7.87
CA LYS A 44 18.48 2.59 7.12
C LYS A 44 18.53 1.07 7.43
N THR A 45 17.89 0.55 8.47
CA THR A 45 18.01 -0.84 8.94
C THR A 45 16.80 -1.26 9.79
N SER A 46 16.37 -2.52 9.56
CA SER A 46 15.50 -3.38 10.40
C SER A 46 14.10 -2.92 10.79
N ASP A 47 13.39 -2.15 9.95
CA ASP A 47 11.94 -1.97 10.17
C ASP A 47 11.19 -3.27 9.75
N PRO A 48 10.28 -3.84 10.56
CA PRO A 48 9.35 -4.91 10.12
C PRO A 48 8.57 -4.54 8.86
N LEU A 49 8.45 -3.25 8.54
CA LEU A 49 7.89 -2.80 7.27
C LEU A 49 8.74 -3.21 6.06
N ARG A 50 10.08 -3.38 6.19
CA ARG A 50 10.99 -3.67 5.06
C ARG A 50 10.70 -5.03 4.41
N SER A 51 10.32 -6.04 5.20
CA SER A 51 9.88 -7.36 4.68
C SER A 51 8.54 -7.29 3.96
N GLN A 52 7.73 -6.26 4.24
CA GLN A 52 6.43 -6.03 3.60
C GLN A 52 6.51 -5.10 2.37
N ARG A 53 7.70 -4.81 1.83
CA ARG A 53 7.88 -3.91 0.66
C ARG A 53 6.97 -4.25 -0.52
N GLN A 54 6.72 -5.54 -0.78
CA GLN A 54 5.84 -6.02 -1.85
C GLN A 54 4.34 -5.81 -1.58
N LYS A 55 3.94 -5.41 -0.37
CA LYS A 55 2.54 -5.22 0.06
C LYS A 55 2.17 -3.76 0.32
N ARG A 56 3.03 -2.82 -0.07
CA ARG A 56 2.89 -1.39 0.26
C ARG A 56 2.09 -0.67 -0.80
N PHE A 57 1.04 0.02 -0.36
CA PHE A 57 0.34 1.05 -1.12
C PHE A 57 0.59 2.39 -0.45
N SER A 58 1.47 3.19 -1.05
CA SER A 58 1.97 4.44 -0.48
C SER A 58 0.95 5.60 -0.53
N THR A 59 -0.18 5.41 -1.18
CA THR A 59 -1.06 6.52 -1.59
C THR A 59 -2.47 6.39 -1.04
N LEU A 60 -2.64 5.70 0.09
CA LEU A 60 -3.94 5.52 0.73
C LEU A 60 -3.95 6.22 2.09
N ALA A 61 -4.97 7.03 2.34
CA ALA A 61 -5.27 7.65 3.62
C ALA A 61 -6.45 6.91 4.28
N PRO A 62 -6.19 5.90 5.13
CA PRO A 62 -7.24 5.25 5.89
C PRO A 62 -7.65 6.12 7.09
N SER A 63 -8.96 6.25 7.31
CA SER A 63 -9.55 6.70 8.56
C SER A 63 -9.99 5.46 9.33
N CYS A 64 -9.34 5.20 10.46
CA CYS A 64 -9.66 4.06 11.31
C CYS A 64 -10.39 4.53 12.56
N ALA A 65 -11.49 3.86 12.89
CA ALA A 65 -12.14 3.99 14.18
C ALA A 65 -11.61 2.92 15.13
N LYS A 66 -11.47 3.30 16.40
CA LYS A 66 -11.13 2.35 17.46
C LYS A 66 -12.41 1.80 18.07
N THR A 67 -12.62 0.50 17.92
CA THR A 67 -13.59 -0.27 18.69
C THR A 67 -12.89 -0.79 19.95
N ALA A 68 -13.65 -1.19 20.99
CA ALA A 68 -13.15 -1.53 22.33
C ALA A 68 -11.86 -2.37 22.36
N THR A 69 -11.68 -3.29 21.41
CA THR A 69 -10.50 -4.18 21.33
C THR A 69 -9.82 -4.23 19.96
N LYS A 70 -10.35 -3.55 18.94
CA LYS A 70 -9.89 -3.67 17.54
C LYS A 70 -9.96 -2.33 16.82
N TRP A 71 -9.13 -2.18 15.80
CA TRP A 71 -9.22 -1.06 14.86
C TRP A 71 -10.01 -1.48 13.64
N GLU A 72 -10.99 -0.67 13.27
CA GLU A 72 -11.79 -0.87 12.07
C GLU A 72 -11.55 0.26 11.10
N MET A 73 -11.36 -0.08 9.84
CA MET A 73 -11.16 0.88 8.76
C MET A 73 -12.53 1.39 8.32
N VAL A 74 -12.79 2.68 8.56
CA VAL A 74 -14.09 3.33 8.26
C VAL A 74 -14.11 3.89 6.85
N SER A 75 -12.99 4.45 6.39
CA SER A 75 -12.86 5.02 5.06
C SER A 75 -11.44 4.88 4.57
N VAL A 76 -11.28 4.64 3.27
CA VAL A 76 -9.97 4.69 2.59
C VAL A 76 -10.12 5.60 1.40
N ARG A 77 -9.32 6.67 1.38
CA ARG A 77 -9.26 7.55 0.22
C ARG A 77 -7.90 7.46 -0.45
N PRO A 78 -7.83 7.43 -1.79
CA PRO A 78 -6.58 7.66 -2.48
C PRO A 78 -6.11 9.08 -2.19
N ASP A 79 -4.82 9.22 -1.98
CA ASP A 79 -4.09 10.47 -1.78
C ASP A 79 -3.19 10.74 -2.99
N ASN A 80 -2.72 11.98 -3.14
CA ASN A 80 -1.99 12.41 -4.32
C ASN A 80 -0.64 11.69 -4.46
N GLN A 81 -0.45 10.93 -5.55
CA GLN A 81 0.78 10.16 -5.78
C GLN A 81 2.00 11.04 -6.05
N TYR A 82 1.79 12.26 -6.57
CA TYR A 82 2.86 13.18 -6.95
C TYR A 82 3.64 13.77 -5.76
N ALA A 83 3.10 13.69 -4.53
CA ALA A 83 3.82 14.10 -3.32
C ALA A 83 5.06 13.21 -3.04
N TYR A 84 5.06 11.98 -3.57
CA TYR A 84 6.05 10.95 -3.27
C TYR A 84 7.16 10.83 -4.32
N GLY A 85 7.08 11.55 -5.45
CA GLY A 85 8.03 11.45 -6.58
C GLY A 85 9.47 11.92 -6.29
N LYS A 86 9.81 12.20 -5.03
CA LYS A 86 11.14 12.65 -4.57
C LYS A 86 11.84 11.66 -3.62
N PHE A 87 11.31 10.46 -3.42
CA PHE A 87 11.85 9.48 -2.46
C PHE A 87 12.18 8.14 -3.09
#